data_AF-A0A494BZW0-F1
#
_entry.id   AF-A0A494BZW0-F1
#
_cell.length_a   1.000
_cell.length_b   1.000
_cell.length_c   1.000
_cell.angle_alpha   90.00
_cell.angle_beta   90.00
_cell.angle_gamma   90.00
#
_symmetry.space_group_name_H-M   'P 1'
#
loop_
_entity.id
_entity.type
_entity.pdbx_description
1 polymer ?
#
loop_
_entity_poly.entity_id
_entity_poly.type
_entity_poly.pdbx_seq_one_letter_code
_entity_poly.pdbx_strand_id
1 'polypeptide(L)' 'MSRIEKMSILGVRSFGIEDKDKQIITFFSPLTILVGPNGAGKTVSLQ' A
#
# COMPACT_ATOMS: atom_id res chain seq x y z
N MET A 1 -0.37 17.33 -15.34
CA MET A 1 -1.18 16.99 -14.15
C MET A 1 -0.40 15.94 -13.37
N SER A 2 -0.06 16.22 -12.11
CA SER A 2 0.70 15.27 -11.28
C SER A 2 -0.21 14.15 -10.78
N ARG A 3 0.32 12.92 -10.71
CA ARG A 3 -0.37 11.75 -10.18
C ARG A 3 0.63 10.82 -9.50
N ILE A 4 0.17 10.03 -8.54
CA ILE A 4 0.94 8.94 -7.94
C ILE A 4 0.79 7.73 -8.87
N GLU A 5 1.89 7.09 -9.26
CA GLU A 5 1.85 5.88 -10.09
C GLU A 5 2.07 4.62 -9.25
N LYS A 6 3.02 4.66 -8.30
CA LYS A 6 3.34 3.55 -7.42
C LYS A 6 3.73 4.02 -6.03
N MET A 7 3.52 3.17 -5.03
CA MET A 7 3.99 3.32 -3.65
C MET A 7 4.56 1.99 -3.17
N SER A 8 5.75 2.01 -2.57
CA SER A 8 6.32 0.84 -1.89
C SER A 8 6.13 0.93 -0.38
N ILE A 9 5.79 -0.18 0.26
CA ILE A 9 5.63 -0.29 1.71
C ILE A 9 6.56 -1.39 2.22
N LEU A 10 7.39 -1.06 3.21
CA LEU A 10 8.32 -1.98 3.87
C LEU A 10 8.51 -1.53 5.32
N GLY A 11 8.40 -2.45 6.28
CA GLY A 11 8.63 -2.18 7.70
C GLY A 11 7.61 -1.26 8.37
N VAL A 12 6.42 -1.07 7.77
CA VAL A 12 5.35 -0.22 8.30
C VAL A 12 4.25 -1.09 8.88
N ARG A 13 3.90 -0.93 10.17
CA ARG A 13 2.77 -1.63 10.81
C ARG A 13 2.84 -3.16 10.61
N SER A 14 1.89 -3.74 9.87
CA SER A 14 1.81 -5.17 9.57
C SER A 14 2.69 -5.63 8.41
N PHE A 15 3.37 -4.71 7.72
CA PHE A 15 4.30 -5.03 6.64
C PHE A 15 5.70 -5.32 7.22
N GLY A 16 6.22 -6.51 6.93
CA GLY A 16 7.52 -6.96 7.43
C GLY A 16 8.70 -6.10 6.95
N ILE A 17 9.86 -6.27 7.60
CA ILE A 17 11.07 -5.47 7.35
C ILE A 17 12.01 -6.10 6.30
N GLU A 18 11.78 -7.36 5.93
CA GLU A 18 12.63 -8.06 4.98
C GLU A 18 12.24 -7.71 3.54
N ASP A 19 13.19 -7.73 2.60
CA ASP A 19 12.93 -7.39 1.20
C ASP A 19 11.83 -8.25 0.56
N LYS A 20 11.67 -9.50 1.02
CA LYS A 20 10.60 -10.41 0.59
C LYS A 20 9.20 -9.92 0.98
N ASP A 21 9.10 -9.08 2.02
CA ASP A 21 7.85 -8.56 2.55
C ASP A 21 7.46 -7.22 1.90
N LYS A 22 8.35 -6.63 1.09
CA LYS A 22 8.12 -5.38 0.38
C LYS A 22 6.87 -5.47 -0.50
N GLN A 23 5.91 -4.59 -0.25
CA GLN A 23 4.69 -4.48 -1.07
C GLN A 23 4.78 -3.29 -2.00
N ILE A 24 4.22 -3.43 -3.20
CA ILE A 24 4.13 -2.34 -4.18
C ILE A 24 2.66 -2.16 -4.56
N ILE A 25 2.10 -0.99 -4.24
CA ILE A 25 0.77 -0.57 -4.71
C ILE A 25 0.96 0.19 -6.02
N THR A 26 0.20 -0.20 -7.05
CA THR A 26 0.09 0.56 -8.30
C THR A 26 -1.24 1.32 -8.30
N PHE A 27 -1.20 2.62 -8.60
CA PHE A 27 -2.38 3.46 -8.63
C PHE A 27 -2.89 3.64 -10.06
N PHE A 28 -4.16 3.31 -10.26
CA PHE A 28 -4.90 3.48 -11.49
C PHE A 28 -5.76 4.74 -11.43
N SER A 29 -5.96 5.36 -12.60
CA SER A 29 -6.80 6.53 -12.80
C SER A 29 -8.06 6.13 -13.59
N PRO A 30 -9.26 6.64 -13.22
CA PRO A 30 -9.50 7.64 -12.18
C PRO A 30 -9.58 7.06 -10.76
N LEU A 31 -9.63 5.73 -10.60
CA LEU A 31 -9.93 5.09 -9.33
C LEU A 31 -9.05 3.85 -9.11
N THR A 32 -8.57 3.70 -7.87
CA THR A 32 -7.96 2.48 -7.34
C THR A 32 -8.75 2.05 -6.12
N ILE A 33 -9.12 0.77 -6.02
CA ILE A 33 -9.86 0.22 -4.88
C ILE A 33 -8.98 -0.79 -4.16
N LEU A 34 -8.79 -0.61 -2.85
CA LEU A 34 -8.06 -1.53 -1.98
C LEU A 34 -9.07 -2.33 -1.12
N VAL A 35 -9.14 -3.65 -1.31
CA VAL A 35 -10.09 -4.55 -0.63
C VAL A 35 -9.38 -5.72 0.07
N GLY A 36 -10.08 -6.40 0.98
CA GLY A 36 -9.53 -7.47 1.81
C GLY A 36 -10.16 -7.52 3.21
N PRO A 37 -9.87 -8.56 4.02
CA PRO A 37 -10.46 -8.72 5.35
C PRO A 37 -9.95 -7.68 6.37
N ASN A 38 -10.60 -7.61 7.53
CA ASN A 38 -10.14 -6.76 8.63
C ASN A 38 -8.72 -7.16 9.06
N GLY A 39 -7.86 -6.18 9.32
CA GLY A 39 -6.45 -6.42 9.63
C GLY A 39 -5.54 -6.65 8.42
N ALA A 40 -6.06 -6.69 7.18
CA ALA A 40 -5.25 -6.91 5.97
C ALA A 40 -4.34 -5.72 5.55
N GLY A 41 -4.16 -4.70 6.39
CA GLY A 41 -3.29 -3.56 6.08
C GLY A 41 -3.85 -2.54 5.07
N LYS A 42 -5.14 -2.61 4.71
CA LYS A 42 -5.79 -1.64 3.79
C LYS A 42 -5.76 -0.20 4.31
N THR A 43 -5.90 -0.05 5.63
CA THR A 43 -5.85 1.22 6.34
C THR A 43 -4.47 1.33 6.98
N VAL A 44 -3.54 1.93 6.26
CA VAL A 44 -2.33 2.47 6.88
C VAL A 44 -2.66 3.92 7.18
N SER A 45 -3.05 4.22 8.43
CA SER A 45 -3.34 5.59 8.83
C SER A 45 -2.11 6.44 8.52
N LEU A 46 -2.24 7.39 7.61
CA LEU A 46 -1.22 8.40 7.32
C LEU A 46 -1.13 9.27 8.58
N GLN A 47 -0.08 9.05 9.37
CA GLN A 47 0.33 9.99 10.42
C GLN A 47 1.60 10.69 9.95
#